data_AF-K7LC94-F1
#
_entry.id   AF-K7LC94-F1
#
_cell.length_a   1.000
_cell.length_b   1.000
_cell.length_c   1.000
_cell.angle_alpha   90.00
_cell.angle_beta   90.00
_cell.angle_gamma   90.00
#
_symmetry.space_group_name_H-M   'P 1'
#
loop_
_entity.id
_entity.type
_entity.pdbx_description
1 polymer ?
#
loop_
_entity_poly.entity_id
_entity_poly.type
_entity_poly.pdbx_seq_one_letter_code
_entity_poly.pdbx_strand_id
1 'polypeptide(L)'
;MVVVAKIMKATLVLPSLDNTSYWGDASGFKDLFDWKYFIETLKDDDIHVVETLPPTYAEIEPFSKTSISWSKVNINCLSPITSFLNPK
;
A
#
# COMPACT_ATOMS: atom_id res chain seq x y z
N MET A 1 0.83 3.44 1.47
CA MET A 1 1.18 2.00 1.57
C MET A 1 2.70 1.79 1.51
N VAL A 2 3.43 2.44 0.60
CA VAL A 2 4.90 2.33 0.47
C VAL A 2 5.65 2.48 1.80
N VAL A 3 5.40 3.57 2.55
CA VAL A 3 6.06 3.82 3.85
C VAL A 3 5.79 2.70 4.86
N VAL A 4 4.58 2.14 4.86
CA VAL A 4 4.22 1.04 5.77
C VAL A 4 4.99 -0.23 5.40
N ALA A 5 5.10 -0.54 4.11
CA ALA A 5 5.89 -1.68 3.64
C ALA A 5 7.36 -1.54 4.05
N LYS A 6 7.94 -0.33 3.95
CA LYS A 6 9.30 -0.01 4.42
C LYS A 6 9.48 -0.28 5.90
N ILE A 7 8.59 0.28 6.74
CA ILE A 7 8.65 0.12 8.20
C ILE A 7 8.53 -1.35 8.61
N MET A 8 7.65 -2.10 7.96
CA MET A 8 7.42 -3.52 8.27
C MET A 8 8.46 -4.46 7.64
N LYS A 9 9.40 -3.95 6.82
CA LYS A 9 10.30 -4.76 5.97
C LYS A 9 9.53 -5.82 5.17
N ALA A 10 8.36 -5.43 4.67
CA ALA A 10 7.45 -6.31 3.97
C ALA A 10 7.60 -6.15 2.46
N THR A 11 7.31 -7.22 1.72
CA THR A 11 7.19 -7.18 0.27
C THR A 11 5.94 -6.40 -0.11
N LEU A 12 6.10 -5.41 -0.99
CA LEU A 12 5.00 -4.64 -1.56
C LEU A 12 4.51 -5.34 -2.83
N VAL A 13 3.23 -5.67 -2.91
CA VAL A 13 2.62 -6.02 -4.20
C VAL A 13 2.35 -4.72 -4.95
N LEU A 14 2.64 -4.69 -6.25
CA LEU A 14 2.43 -3.53 -7.10
C LEU A 14 0.98 -3.05 -6.94
N PRO A 15 0.76 -1.75 -6.65
CA PRO A 15 -0.59 -1.24 -6.46
C PRO A 15 -1.46 -1.45 -7.71
N SER A 16 -2.73 -1.75 -7.48
CA SER A 16 -3.77 -1.73 -8.51
C SER A 16 -4.71 -0.56 -8.24
N LEU A 17 -5.28 -0.02 -9.31
CA LEU A 17 -6.28 1.05 -9.26
C LEU A 17 -7.64 0.42 -9.51
N ASP A 18 -8.56 0.60 -8.56
CA ASP A 18 -9.98 0.39 -8.81
C ASP A 18 -10.50 1.58 -9.63
N ASN A 19 -10.63 1.34 -10.93
CA ASN A 19 -10.98 2.35 -11.90
C ASN A 19 -12.50 2.60 -11.96
N THR A 20 -13.31 1.66 -11.46
CA THR A 20 -14.78 1.72 -11.48
C THR A 20 -15.36 2.66 -10.42
N SER A 21 -14.75 2.75 -9.24
CA SER A 21 -15.30 3.51 -8.13
C SER A 21 -14.82 4.96 -8.03
N TYR A 22 -13.62 5.26 -8.55
CA TYR A 22 -12.99 6.58 -8.37
C TYR A 22 -12.96 7.46 -9.62
N TRP A 23 -12.58 6.92 -10.79
CA TRP A 23 -12.30 7.72 -11.99
C TRP A 23 -13.26 7.47 -13.16
N GLY A 24 -13.96 6.33 -13.17
CA GLY A 24 -14.87 5.97 -14.25
C GLY A 24 -14.16 5.72 -15.59
N ASP A 25 -12.87 5.38 -15.55
CA ASP A 25 -12.03 5.12 -16.72
C ASP A 25 -11.58 3.65 -16.74
N ALA A 26 -11.07 3.17 -17.87
CA ALA A 26 -10.53 1.82 -18.03
C ALA A 26 -9.05 1.71 -17.63
N SER A 27 -8.34 2.83 -17.48
CA SER A 27 -6.90 2.84 -17.16
C SER A 27 -6.58 2.21 -15.81
N GLY A 28 -5.56 1.36 -15.80
CA GLY A 28 -4.98 0.76 -14.60
C GLY A 28 -3.80 1.57 -14.06
N PHE A 29 -3.19 1.06 -13.00
CA PHE A 29 -2.02 1.68 -12.38
C PHE A 29 -0.84 1.84 -13.35
N LYS A 30 -0.60 0.83 -14.19
CA LYS A 30 0.50 0.83 -15.16
C LYS A 30 0.30 1.82 -16.33
N ASP A 31 -0.92 2.28 -16.55
CA ASP A 31 -1.24 3.26 -17.60
C ASP A 31 -1.04 4.70 -17.12
N LEU A 32 -1.24 4.93 -15.81
CA LEU A 32 -1.11 6.25 -15.19
C LEU A 32 0.28 6.53 -14.60
N PHE A 33 0.98 5.49 -14.15
CA PHE A 33 2.27 5.60 -13.49
C PHE A 33 3.34 4.78 -14.20
N ASP A 34 4.56 5.33 -14.28
CA ASP A 34 5.74 4.56 -14.69
C ASP A 34 6.09 3.55 -13.59
N TRP A 35 5.45 2.39 -13.69
CA TRP A 35 5.61 1.31 -12.73
C TRP A 35 7.04 0.75 -12.71
N LYS A 36 7.81 0.87 -13.81
CA LYS A 36 9.20 0.41 -13.85
C LYS A 36 10.08 1.34 -13.04
N TYR A 37 9.96 2.65 -13.29
CA TYR A 37 10.66 3.66 -12.50
C TYR A 37 10.26 3.60 -11.02
N PHE A 38 8.98 3.35 -10.73
CA PHE A 38 8.51 3.13 -9.36
C PHE A 38 9.20 1.94 -8.68
N ILE A 39 9.25 0.78 -9.33
CA ILE A 39 9.92 -0.41 -8.79
C ILE A 39 11.42 -0.16 -8.61
N GLU A 40 12.07 0.45 -9.60
CA GLU A 40 13.50 0.75 -9.56
C GLU A 40 13.85 1.68 -8.40
N THR A 41 13.11 2.78 -8.26
CA THR A 41 13.29 3.75 -7.18
C THR A 41 13.14 3.12 -5.79
N LEU A 42 12.24 2.14 -5.63
CA LEU A 42 12.01 1.49 -4.34
C LEU A 42 13.04 0.40 -3.99
N LYS A 43 13.79 -0.12 -4.98
CA LYS A 43 14.85 -1.11 -4.73
C LYS A 43 15.99 -0.51 -3.91
N ASP A 44 16.33 0.75 -4.14
CA ASP A 44 17.38 1.47 -3.40
C ASP A 44 17.07 1.63 -1.90
N ASP A 45 15.79 1.52 -1.55
CA ASP A 45 15.24 1.73 -0.22
C ASP A 45 14.97 0.41 0.54
N ASP A 46 15.53 -0.71 0.06
CA ASP A 46 15.32 -2.08 0.57
C ASP A 46 13.84 -2.55 0.55
N ILE A 47 13.03 -2.00 -0.37
CA ILE A 47 11.62 -2.40 -0.52
C ILE A 47 11.53 -3.35 -1.71
N HIS A 48 11.22 -4.63 -1.43
CA HIS A 48 10.96 -5.60 -2.46
C HIS A 48 9.56 -5.42 -3.03
N VAL A 49 9.46 -5.19 -4.35
CA VAL A 49 8.18 -5.07 -5.05
C VAL A 49 7.94 -6.26 -5.97
N VAL A 50 6.77 -6.89 -5.89
CA VAL A 50 6.32 -7.95 -6.80
C VAL A 50 5.11 -7.48 -7.59
N GLU A 51 5.05 -7.80 -8.89
CA GLU A 51 3.94 -7.33 -9.74
C GLU A 51 2.59 -7.94 -9.37
N THR A 52 2.60 -9.21 -8.96
CA THR A 52 1.39 -9.98 -8.62
C THR A 52 1.66 -10.82 -7.38
N LEU A 53 0.63 -11.06 -6.57
CA LEU A 53 0.71 -11.95 -5.43
C LEU A 53 1.04 -13.39 -5.89
N PRO A 54 2.08 -14.03 -5.32
CA PRO A 54 2.41 -15.42 -5.66
C PRO A 54 1.24 -16.37 -5.38
N PRO A 55 1.05 -17.42 -6.21
CA PRO A 55 -0.08 -18.35 -6.08
C PRO A 55 -0.11 -19.08 -4.74
N THR A 56 1.04 -19.27 -4.09
CA THR A 56 1.15 -19.86 -2.74
C THR A 56 0.38 -19.09 -1.68
N TYR A 57 0.12 -17.79 -1.89
CA TYR A 57 -0.62 -16.94 -0.96
C TYR A 57 -2.04 -16.62 -1.43
N ALA A 58 -2.48 -17.15 -2.58
CA ALA A 58 -3.79 -16.84 -3.15
C ALA A 58 -4.96 -17.39 -2.30
N GLU A 59 -4.71 -18.44 -1.51
CA GLU A 59 -5.70 -19.04 -0.61
C GLU A 59 -5.82 -18.29 0.74
N ILE A 60 -4.92 -17.34 1.03
CA ILE A 60 -4.95 -16.59 2.28
C ILE A 60 -5.94 -15.42 2.14
N GLU A 61 -6.90 -15.35 3.05
CA GLU A 61 -7.85 -14.23 3.08
C GLU A 61 -7.14 -12.89 3.33
N PRO A 62 -7.24 -11.92 2.40
CA PRO A 62 -6.62 -10.61 2.59
C PRO A 62 -7.27 -9.85 3.74
N PHE A 63 -6.46 -9.12 4.51
CA PHE A 63 -7.00 -8.19 5.51
C PHE A 63 -7.79 -7.08 4.81
N SER A 64 -9.11 -7.12 4.92
CA SER A 64 -10.00 -6.14 4.30
C SER A 64 -10.02 -4.85 5.13
N LYS A 65 -9.68 -3.73 4.48
CA LYS A 65 -9.76 -2.39 5.07
C LYS A 65 -10.70 -1.55 4.24
N THR A 66 -11.79 -1.10 4.84
CA THR A 66 -12.74 -0.19 4.19
C THR A 66 -12.16 1.21 4.06
N SER A 67 -12.60 1.96 3.05
CA SER A 67 -12.24 3.35 2.86
C SER A 67 -12.62 4.16 4.10
N ILE A 68 -11.60 4.68 4.81
CA ILE A 68 -11.82 5.54 5.98
C ILE A 68 -12.19 6.93 5.48
N SER A 69 -13.27 7.50 6.04
CA SER A 69 -13.60 8.90 5.83
C SER A 69 -12.60 9.78 6.58
N TRP A 70 -11.62 10.32 5.85
CA TRP A 70 -10.57 11.18 6.41
C TRP A 70 -11.11 12.45 7.08
N SER A 71 -12.29 12.93 6.65
CA SER A 71 -12.96 14.08 7.28
C SER A 71 -13.47 13.80 8.70
N LYS A 72 -13.61 12.53 9.09
CA LYS A 72 -14.05 12.11 10.43
C LYS A 72 -12.90 11.57 11.29
N VAL A 73 -11.67 11.61 10.81
CA VAL A 73 -10.52 11.14 11.59
C VAL A 73 -10.24 12.16 12.69
N ASN A 74 -10.51 11.77 13.94
CA ASN A 74 -10.04 12.52 15.10
C ASN A 74 -8.52 12.34 15.20
N ILE A 75 -7.76 13.43 15.33
CA ILE A 75 -6.29 13.39 15.42
C ILE A 75 -5.80 12.51 16.57
N ASN A 76 -6.63 12.31 17.61
CA ASN A 76 -6.34 11.42 18.74
C ASN A 76 -6.34 9.93 18.36
N CYS A 77 -6.93 9.53 17.23
CA CYS A 77 -6.83 8.15 16.72
C CYS A 77 -5.41 7.79 16.25
N LEU A 78 -4.51 8.77 16.09
CA LEU A 78 -3.09 8.53 15.80
C LEU A 78 -2.27 8.25 17.07
N SER A 79 -2.89 8.29 18.25
CA SER A 79 -2.21 7.96 19.52
C SER A 79 -1.55 6.58 19.58
N PRO A 80 -2.00 5.52 18.86
CA PRO A 80 -1.24 4.26 18.82
C PRO A 80 0.14 4.45 18.19
N ILE A 81 0.27 5.29 17.15
CA ILE A 81 1.55 5.50 16.44
C ILE A 81 2.58 6.18 17.36
N THR A 82 2.16 7.08 18.25
CA THR A 82 3.08 7.72 19.19
C THR A 82 3.61 6.72 20.23
N SER A 83 2.84 5.69 20.58
CA SER A 83 3.33 4.60 21.45
C SER A 83 4.36 3.69 20.77
N PHE A 84 4.25 3.48 19.45
CA PHE A 84 5.24 2.70 18.69
C PHE A 84 6.56 3.46 18.49
N LEU A 85 6.51 4.79 18.37
CA LEU A 85 7.70 5.61 18.18
C LEU A 85 8.47 5.91 19.47
N ASN A 86 7.89 5.64 20.64
CA ASN A 86 8.55 5.88 21.92
C ASN A 86 8.33 4.71 22.91
N PRO A 87 9.05 3.59 22.73
CA PRO A 87 9.07 2.52 23.72
C PRO A 87 9.79 3.04 24.98
N LYS A 88 9.08 3.05 26.12
CA LYS A 88 9.73 3.23 27.43
C LYS A 88 10.58 2.02 27.78
#